data_AF-A0A7W1LRK2-F1
#
_entry.id   AF-A0A7W1LRK2-F1
#
_cell.length_a   1.000
_cell.length_b   1.000
_cell.length_c   1.000
_cell.angle_alpha   90.00
_cell.angle_beta   90.00
_cell.angle_gamma   90.00
#
_symmetry.space_group_name_H-M   'P 1'
#
loop_
_entity.id
_entity.type
_entity.pdbx_description
1 polymer ?
#
loop_
_entity_poly.entity_id
_entity_poly.type
_entity_poly.pdbx_seq_one_letter_code
_entity_poly.pdbx_strand_id
1 'polypeptide(L)' 'MSELKARLSEYLRTVRRGGEVQILDRGTPIARLTGMQGAPTDAGALRQRLISAGVVRSGSGDSSKVLDDEPIQLGTSLLV' A
#
# COMPACT_ATOMS: atom_id res chain seq x y z
N MET A 1 25.05 3.92 -12.45
CA MET A 1 24.44 4.08 -11.10
C MET A 1 24.04 5.51 -10.73
N SER A 2 24.77 6.55 -11.16
CA SER A 2 24.42 7.97 -10.89
C SER A 2 23.00 8.33 -11.34
N GLU A 3 22.62 7.95 -12.57
CA GLU A 3 21.32 8.28 -13.15
C GLU A 3 20.12 7.65 -12.39
N LEU A 4 20.26 6.40 -11.93
CA LEU A 4 19.24 5.73 -11.13
C LEU A 4 18.94 6.50 -9.85
N LYS A 5 19.98 6.98 -9.15
CA LYS A 5 19.81 7.77 -7.91
C LYS A 5 19.21 9.15 -8.20
N ALA A 6 19.60 9.79 -9.31
CA ALA A 6 19.10 11.11 -9.69
C ALA A 6 17.63 11.11 -10.13
N ARG A 7 17.15 10.02 -10.74
CA ARG A 7 15.81 9.92 -11.34
C ARG A 7 14.93 8.82 -10.74
N LEU A 8 15.26 8.37 -9.52
CA LEU A 8 14.55 7.26 -8.86
C LEU A 8 13.03 7.47 -8.82
N SER A 9 12.58 8.69 -8.53
CA SER A 9 11.15 9.06 -8.49
C SER A 9 10.42 8.83 -9.81
N GLU A 10 11.10 9.04 -10.94
CA GLU A 10 10.54 8.82 -12.28
C GLU A 10 10.38 7.32 -12.55
N TYR A 11 11.43 6.54 -12.28
CA TYR A 11 11.37 5.08 -12.43
C TYR A 11 10.35 4.44 -11.49
N LEU A 12 10.21 4.94 -10.26
CA LEU A 12 9.18 4.50 -9.31
C LEU A 12 7.76 4.75 -9.83
N ARG A 13 7.51 5.86 -10.55
CA ARG A 13 6.21 6.11 -11.19
C ARG A 13 5.92 5.12 -12.31
N THR A 14 6.93 4.79 -13.11
CA THR A 14 6.80 3.80 -14.20
C THR A 14 6.42 2.43 -13.64
N VAL A 15 7.11 1.95 -12.61
CA VAL A 15 6.81 0.63 -12.03
C VAL A 15 5.49 0.61 -11.25
N ARG A 16 5.07 1.74 -10.67
CA ARG A 16 3.75 1.86 -10.02
C ARG A 16 2.59 1.76 -11.00
N ARG A 17 2.79 2.10 -12.28
CA ARG A 17 1.80 1.94 -13.36
C ARG A 17 1.81 0.54 -14.00
N GLY A 18 2.59 -0.40 -13.44
CA GLY A 18 2.74 -1.75 -13.98
C GLY A 18 3.90 -1.91 -14.96
N GLY A 19 4.75 -0.89 -15.12
CA GLY A 19 6.00 -1.02 -15.89
C GLY A 19 7.09 -1.81 -15.15
N GLU A 20 8.17 -2.09 -15.88
CA GLU A 20 9.37 -2.77 -15.37
C GLU A 20 10.61 -1.95 -15.75
N VAL A 21 11.59 -1.87 -14.85
CA VAL A 21 12.87 -1.19 -15.11
C VAL A 21 14.02 -2.14 -14.78
N GLN A 22 14.86 -2.42 -15.77
CA GLN A 22 16.10 -3.19 -15.58
C GLN A 22 17.23 -2.23 -15.18
N ILE A 23 17.97 -2.58 -14.12
CA ILE A 23 19.11 -1.81 -13.63
C ILE A 23 20.38 -2.49 -14.12
N LEU A 24 21.18 -1.75 -14.86
CA LEU A 24 22.48 -2.19 -15.37
C LEU A 24 23.62 -1.49 -14.64
N ASP A 25 24.71 -2.21 -14.43
CA ASP A 25 26.02 -1.67 -14.08
C ASP A 25 27.03 -2.05 -15.16
N ARG A 26 27.65 -1.03 -15.78
CA ARG A 26 28.61 -1.20 -16.91
C ARG A 26 28.11 -2.16 -18.00
N GLY A 27 26.83 -2.05 -18.37
CA GLY A 27 26.20 -2.90 -19.39
C GLY A 27 25.78 -4.28 -18.91
N THR A 28 26.08 -4.64 -17.65
CA THR A 28 25.67 -5.91 -17.05
C THR A 28 24.39 -5.72 -16.24
N PRO A 29 23.32 -6.49 -16.48
CA PRO A 29 22.12 -6.40 -15.66
C PRO A 29 22.39 -6.92 -14.24
N ILE A 30 22.12 -6.09 -13.23
CA ILE A 30 22.38 -6.42 -11.82
C ILE A 30 21.12 -6.50 -10.97
N ALA A 31 20.05 -5.83 -11.38
CA ALA A 31 18.80 -5.81 -10.63
C ALA A 31 17.63 -5.44 -11.54
N ARG A 32 16.43 -5.59 -10.99
CA ARG A 32 15.19 -5.21 -11.65
C ARG A 32 14.25 -4.59 -10.62
N LEU A 33 13.64 -3.48 -11.01
CA LEU A 33 12.58 -2.83 -10.26
C LEU A 33 11.24 -3.20 -10.89
N THR A 34 10.35 -3.79 -10.10
CA THR A 34 8.98 -4.12 -10.49
C THR A 34 8.00 -3.51 -9.49
N GLY A 35 6.79 -3.20 -9.95
CA GLY A 35 5.72 -2.81 -9.05
C GLY A 35 5.31 -4.01 -8.17
N MET A 36 4.91 -3.74 -6.93
CA MET A 36 4.36 -4.78 -6.07
C MET A 36 3.01 -5.25 -6.62
N GLN A 37 2.92 -6.50 -7.04
CA GLN A 37 1.66 -7.11 -7.49
C GLN A 37 0.74 -7.30 -6.28
N GLY A 38 -0.49 -6.79 -6.38
CA GLY A 38 -1.49 -6.94 -5.33
C GLY A 38 -1.30 -6.05 -4.10
N ALA A 39 -0.40 -5.06 -4.14
CA ALA A 39 -0.47 -3.95 -3.19
C ALA A 39 -1.85 -3.30 -3.39
N PRO A 40 -2.76 -3.38 -2.41
CA PRO A 40 -4.08 -2.79 -2.57
C PRO A 40 -3.86 -1.30 -2.54
N THR A 41 -3.77 -0.70 -3.73
CA THR A 41 -3.85 0.75 -3.88
C THR A 41 -5.27 1.23 -3.55
N ASP A 42 -6.21 0.27 -3.51
CA ASP A 42 -7.55 0.42 -3.04
C ASP A 42 -7.76 -0.48 -1.80
N ALA A 43 -7.80 0.15 -0.61
CA ALA A 43 -8.16 -0.53 0.63
C ALA A 43 -9.53 -1.23 0.52
N GLY A 44 -10.42 -0.71 -0.35
CA GLY A 44 -11.69 -1.34 -0.69
C GLY A 44 -11.53 -2.70 -1.37
N ALA A 45 -10.59 -2.83 -2.31
CA ALA A 45 -10.36 -4.09 -3.04
C ALA A 45 -9.81 -5.21 -2.14
N LEU A 46 -8.87 -4.89 -1.23
CA LEU A 46 -8.39 -5.86 -0.24
C LEU A 46 -9.51 -6.30 0.70
N ARG A 47 -10.27 -5.32 1.22
CA ARG A 47 -11.42 -5.59 2.09
C ARG A 47 -12.43 -6.52 1.40
N GLN A 48 -12.77 -6.23 0.14
CA GLN A 48 -13.71 -7.05 -0.63
C GLN A 48 -13.21 -8.49 -0.83
N ARG A 49 -11.90 -8.67 -1.09
CA ARG A 49 -11.28 -10.00 -1.21
C ARG A 49 -11.33 -10.78 0.11
N LEU A 50 -11.11 -10.10 1.23
CA LEU A 50 -11.18 -10.74 2.55
C LEU A 50 -12.61 -11.12 2.93
N ILE A 51 -13.60 -10.34 2.49
CA ILE A 51 -15.03 -10.67 2.66
C ILE A 51 -15.40 -11.90 1.83
N SER A 52 -15.03 -11.93 0.54
CA SER A 52 -15.34 -13.08 -0.33
C SER A 52 -14.62 -14.37 0.10
N ALA A 53 -13.41 -14.25 0.66
CA ALA A 53 -12.69 -15.37 1.27
C ALA A 53 -13.25 -15.80 2.64
N GLY A 54 -14.23 -15.08 3.19
CA GLY A 54 -14.84 -15.40 4.49
C GLY A 54 -13.96 -15.09 5.71
N VAL A 55 -12.82 -14.42 5.53
CA VAL A 55 -11.88 -14.06 6.61
C VAL A 55 -12.40 -12.88 7.41
N VAL A 56 -13.12 -11.96 6.75
CA VAL A 56 -13.69 -10.77 7.36
C VAL A 56 -15.19 -10.72 7.08
N ARG A 57 -15.99 -10.36 8.09
CA ARG A 57 -17.40 -10.05 7.90
C ARG A 57 -17.57 -8.53 7.79
N SER A 58 -18.23 -8.06 6.72
CA SER A 58 -18.65 -6.66 6.68
C SER A 58 -19.65 -6.38 7.80
N GLY A 59 -19.36 -5.38 8.62
CA GLY A 59 -20.35 -4.80 9.51
C GLY A 59 -21.41 -4.05 8.70
N SER A 60 -22.66 -4.07 9.17
CA SER A 60 -23.76 -3.27 8.62
C SER A 60 -23.85 -1.87 9.24
N GLY A 61 -22.89 -1.51 10.09
CA GLY A 61 -22.85 -0.23 10.78
C GLY A 61 -22.42 0.89 9.83
N ASP A 62 -23.06 2.04 9.98
CA ASP A 62 -22.61 3.27 9.37
C ASP A 62 -21.51 3.88 10.25
N SER A 63 -20.26 3.64 9.88
CA SER A 63 -19.09 4.12 10.61
C SER A 63 -18.94 5.64 10.57
N SER A 64 -19.66 6.34 9.67
CA SER A 64 -19.63 7.81 9.63
C SER A 64 -20.28 8.43 10.87
N LYS A 65 -21.22 7.72 11.52
CA LYS A 65 -21.88 8.19 12.74
C LYS A 65 -20.92 8.39 13.91
N VAL A 66 -19.80 7.64 13.94
CA VAL A 66 -18.78 7.75 14.98
C VAL A 66 -17.89 8.99 14.81
N LEU A 67 -17.93 9.63 13.63
CA LEU A 67 -17.13 10.83 13.36
C LEU A 67 -17.71 12.07 14.05
N ASP A 68 -19.02 12.07 14.30
CA ASP A 68 -19.73 13.15 15.01
C ASP A 68 -19.77 12.93 16.52
N ASP A 69 -19.47 11.70 16.98
CA ASP A 69 -19.40 11.35 18.39
C ASP A 69 -18.09 11.87 19.00
N GLU A 70 -18.13 12.22 20.29
CA GLU A 70 -16.91 12.59 21.02
C GLU A 70 -15.91 11.43 20.99
N PRO A 71 -14.62 11.68 20.71
CA PRO A 71 -13.60 10.63 20.72
C PRO A 71 -13.66 9.83 22.02
N ILE A 72 -13.63 8.50 21.89
CA ILE A 72 -13.61 7.61 23.05
C ILE A 72 -12.39 7.98 23.91
N GLN A 73 -12.66 8.50 25.10
CA GLN A 73 -11.64 8.76 26.10
C GLN A 73 -11.15 7.42 26.62
N LEU A 74 -10.09 6.90 26.02
CA LEU A 74 -9.40 5.72 26.52
C LEU A 74 -8.73 6.14 27.83
N GLY A 75 -9.37 5.79 28.96
CA GLY A 75 -8.80 6.02 30.28
C GLY A 75 -7.36 5.51 30.32
N THR A 76 -6.47 6.29 30.92
CA THR A 76 -5.00 6.19 30.90
C THR A 76 -4.43 4.90 31.51
N SER A 77 -5.21 3.84 31.64
CA SER A 77 -4.84 2.57 32.26
C SER A 77 -4.19 1.56 31.30
N LEU A 78 -3.88 1.95 30.06
CA LEU A 78 -3.18 1.11 29.06
C LEU A 78 -1.68 1.40 28.95
N LEU A 79 -1.12 2.22 29.85
CA LEU A 79 0.34 2.34 30.04
C LEU A 79 0.75 1.43 31.20
N VAL A 80 0.98 0.14 30.91
CA VAL A 80 1.75 -0.78 31.76
C VAL A 80 2.81 -1.44 30.91
#